data_AF-A0A847Z5Y9-F1
#
_entry.id   AF-A0A847Z5Y9-F1
#
_cell.length_a   1.000
_cell.length_b   1.000
_cell.length_c   1.000
_cell.angle_alpha   90.00
_cell.angle_beta   90.00
_cell.angle_gamma   90.00
#
_symmetry.space_group_name_H-M   'P 1'
#
loop_
_entity.id
_entity.type
_entity.pdbx_description
1 polymer ?
#
loop_
_entity_poly.entity_id
_entity_poly.type
_entity_poly.pdbx_seq_one_letter_code
_entity_poly.pdbx_strand_id
1 'polypeptide(L)'
;IILSIGMAVDANVIIFERLREELWLGKSVLLSVKVGFNRAMTTIVDSNITTLIAGLALFVIGTGTVKGFALTLMIGILVSMFTAITITKKLLLIMYSTNILSAPKYYGAKG
;
A
#
# COMPACT_ATOMS: atom_id res chain seq x y z
N ILE A 1 9.81 -17.54 0.16
CA ILE A 1 10.79 -16.49 0.54
C ILE A 1 11.06 -15.54 -0.64
N ILE A 2 11.65 -15.97 -1.76
CA ILE A 2 11.89 -15.10 -2.94
C ILE A 2 10.60 -14.46 -3.47
N LEU A 3 9.51 -15.24 -3.58
CA LEU A 3 8.18 -14.72 -3.95
C LEU A 3 7.64 -13.67 -2.97
N SER A 4 7.82 -13.88 -1.67
CA SER A 4 7.39 -12.92 -0.64
C SER A 4 8.19 -11.61 -0.72
N ILE A 5 9.48 -11.69 -1.05
CA ILE A 5 10.33 -10.50 -1.28
C ILE A 5 9.87 -9.77 -2.55
N GLY A 6 9.58 -10.49 -3.63
CA GLY A 6 9.06 -9.91 -4.88
C GLY A 6 7.76 -9.13 -4.68
N MET A 7 6.78 -9.69 -3.95
CA MET A 7 5.52 -9.00 -3.65
C MET A 7 5.71 -7.82 -2.69
N ALA A 8 6.68 -7.89 -1.77
CA ALA A 8 6.99 -6.75 -0.90
C ALA A 8 7.59 -5.57 -1.67
N VAL A 9 8.41 -5.84 -2.70
CA VAL A 9 8.96 -4.80 -3.57
C VAL A 9 7.88 -4.26 -4.52
N ASP A 10 7.01 -5.11 -5.05
CA ASP A 10 5.91 -4.72 -5.93
C ASP A 10 4.98 -3.69 -5.26
N ALA A 11 4.59 -3.92 -4.01
CA ALA A 11 3.78 -2.98 -3.24
C ALA A 11 4.45 -1.59 -3.09
N ASN A 12 5.77 -1.55 -2.88
CA ASN A 12 6.52 -0.30 -2.80
C ASN A 12 6.58 0.44 -4.14
N VAL A 13 6.72 -0.30 -5.24
CA VAL A 13 6.72 0.27 -6.60
C VAL A 13 5.35 0.88 -6.91
N ILE A 14 4.25 0.20 -6.57
CA ILE A 14 2.87 0.70 -6.77
C ILE A 14 2.64 2.03 -6.03
N ILE A 15 3.12 2.15 -4.78
CA ILE A 15 3.01 3.41 -4.03
C ILE A 15 3.76 4.52 -4.77
N PHE A 16 5.00 4.27 -5.20
CA PHE A 16 5.80 5.28 -5.90
C PHE A 16 5.16 5.69 -7.23
N GLU A 17 4.58 4.75 -7.96
CA GLU A 17 3.87 5.00 -9.21
C GLU A 17 2.65 5.89 -9.00
N ARG A 18 1.77 5.57 -8.04
CA ARG A 18 0.58 6.40 -7.77
C ARG A 18 0.92 7.78 -7.22
N LEU A 19 1.99 7.90 -6.45
CA LEU A 19 2.52 9.20 -6.04
C LEU A 19 2.96 10.01 -7.26
N ARG A 20 3.74 9.41 -8.17
CA ARG A 20 4.21 10.07 -9.39
C ARG A 20 3.06 10.48 -10.31
N GLU A 21 2.05 9.64 -10.43
CA GLU A 21 0.85 9.90 -11.25
C GLU A 21 0.04 11.09 -10.71
N GLU A 22 -0.18 11.14 -9.39
CA GLU A 22 -0.87 12.28 -8.74
C GLU A 22 -0.03 13.57 -8.77
N LEU A 23 1.29 13.48 -8.84
CA LEU A 23 2.18 14.64 -9.05
C LEU A 23 2.11 15.15 -10.50
N TRP A 24 2.04 14.24 -11.47
CA TRP A 24 1.89 14.58 -12.90
C TRP A 24 0.53 15.22 -13.21
N LEU A 25 -0.51 14.89 -12.44
CA LEU A 25 -1.83 15.53 -12.52
C LEU A 25 -1.84 16.97 -11.97
N GLY A 26 -0.70 17.53 -11.58
CA GLY A 26 -0.56 18.93 -11.16
C GLY A 26 -1.06 19.22 -9.74
N LYS A 27 -1.34 18.18 -8.94
CA LYS A 27 -1.72 18.36 -7.53
C LYS A 27 -0.49 18.76 -6.71
N SER A 28 -0.72 19.52 -5.64
CA SER A 28 0.35 19.88 -4.72
C SER A 28 0.95 18.61 -4.12
N VAL A 29 2.27 18.61 -3.89
CA VAL A 29 3.02 17.44 -3.39
C VAL A 29 2.34 16.80 -2.17
N LEU A 30 1.83 17.62 -1.25
CA LEU A 30 1.15 17.16 -0.06
C LEU A 30 -0.17 16.43 -0.37
N LEU A 31 -0.93 16.93 -1.35
CA LEU A 31 -2.21 16.38 -1.74
C LEU A 31 -2.03 15.13 -2.63
N SER A 32 -0.99 15.11 -3.48
CA SER A 32 -0.56 13.94 -4.23
C SER A 32 -0.11 12.81 -3.30
N VAL A 33 0.60 13.13 -2.22
CA VAL A 33 0.97 12.13 -1.20
C VAL A 33 -0.25 11.53 -0.53
N LYS A 34 -1.22 12.35 -0.11
CA LYS A 34 -2.45 11.86 0.53
C LYS A 34 -3.27 10.97 -0.38
N VAL A 35 -3.54 11.45 -1.59
CA VAL A 35 -4.44 10.78 -2.53
C VAL A 35 -3.76 9.56 -3.12
N GLY A 36 -2.49 9.68 -3.51
CA GLY A 36 -1.69 8.60 -4.06
C GLY A 36 -1.52 7.46 -3.06
N PHE A 37 -1.25 7.78 -1.78
CA PHE A 37 -1.13 6.76 -0.74
C PHE A 37 -2.45 6.05 -0.44
N ASN A 38 -3.57 6.79 -0.37
CA ASN A 38 -4.89 6.17 -0.14
C ASN A 38 -5.28 5.22 -1.27
N ARG A 39 -5.06 5.62 -2.53
CA ARG A 39 -5.35 4.79 -3.72
C ARG A 39 -4.41 3.59 -3.83
N ALA A 40 -3.12 3.80 -3.60
CA ALA A 40 -2.14 2.71 -3.58
C ALA A 40 -2.48 1.69 -2.49
N MET A 41 -2.89 2.14 -1.30
CA MET A 41 -3.26 1.26 -0.20
C MET A 41 -4.47 0.38 -0.53
N THR A 42 -5.54 0.94 -1.12
CA THR A 42 -6.68 0.14 -1.58
C THR A 42 -6.24 -0.92 -2.61
N THR A 43 -5.41 -0.52 -3.57
CA THR A 43 -4.88 -1.43 -4.60
C THR A 43 -4.04 -2.56 -4.00
N ILE A 44 -3.20 -2.24 -3.01
CA ILE A 44 -2.35 -3.23 -2.30
C ILE A 44 -3.21 -4.20 -1.49
N VAL A 45 -4.24 -3.71 -0.81
CA VAL A 45 -5.16 -4.56 -0.04
C VAL A 45 -5.90 -5.53 -0.95
N ASP A 46 -6.46 -5.05 -2.06
CA ASP A 46 -7.21 -5.89 -3.01
C ASP A 46 -6.31 -6.95 -3.66
N SER A 47 -5.08 -6.57 -4.04
CA SER A 47 -4.07 -7.48 -4.60
C SER A 47 -3.67 -8.57 -3.59
N ASN A 48 -3.42 -8.18 -2.33
CA ASN A 48 -3.07 -9.12 -1.27
C ASN A 48 -4.22 -10.06 -0.89
N ILE A 49 -5.47 -9.57 -0.89
CA ILE A 49 -6.66 -10.39 -0.64
C ILE A 49 -6.83 -11.44 -1.74
N THR A 50 -6.72 -11.04 -3.01
CA THR A 50 -6.79 -11.97 -4.15
C THR A 50 -5.72 -13.06 -4.05
N THR A 51 -4.52 -12.66 -3.64
CA THR A 51 -3.39 -13.59 -3.45
C THR A 51 -3.59 -14.52 -2.25
N LEU A 52 -4.20 -14.02 -1.17
CA LEU A 52 -4.60 -14.83 -0.01
C LEU A 52 -5.63 -15.90 -0.39
N ILE A 53 -6.61 -15.54 -1.22
CA ILE A 53 -7.62 -16.48 -1.75
C ILE A 53 -6.94 -17.57 -2.60
N ALA A 54 -6.01 -17.19 -3.47
CA ALA A 54 -5.22 -18.15 -4.25
C ALA A 54 -4.36 -19.05 -3.35
N GLY A 55 -3.71 -18.49 -2.32
CA GLY A 55 -2.96 -19.23 -1.31
C GLY A 55 -3.83 -20.22 -0.53
N LEU A 56 -5.06 -19.82 -0.17
CA LEU A 56 -6.06 -20.69 0.47
C LEU A 56 -6.47 -21.84 -0.44
N ALA A 57 -6.75 -21.57 -1.72
CA ALA A 57 -7.06 -22.61 -2.70
C ALA A 57 -5.88 -23.61 -2.84
N LEU A 58 -4.64 -23.11 -2.93
CA LEU A 58 -3.44 -23.94 -2.96
C LEU A 58 -3.23 -24.73 -1.67
N PHE A 59 -3.62 -24.18 -0.52
CA PHE A 59 -3.53 -24.89 0.75
C PHE A 59 -4.57 -26.02 0.86
N VAL A 60 -5.79 -25.81 0.37
CA VAL A 60 -6.86 -26.82 0.40
C VAL A 60 -6.60 -27.95 -0.60
N ILE A 61 -6.22 -27.59 -1.84
CA ILE A 61 -6.07 -28.53 -2.96
C ILE A 61 -4.65 -29.12 -3.04
N GLY A 62 -3.64 -28.39 -2.55
CA GLY A 62 -2.25 -28.79 -2.66
C GLY A 62 -1.85 -29.94 -1.72
N THR A 63 -0.80 -30.66 -2.10
CA THR A 63 -0.23 -31.78 -1.35
C THR A 63 1.18 -31.47 -0.86
N GLY A 64 1.56 -32.04 0.29
CA GLY A 64 2.92 -32.02 0.85
C GLY A 64 3.64 -30.67 0.82
N THR A 65 4.48 -30.48 -0.19
CA THR A 65 5.32 -29.30 -0.41
C THR A 65 4.52 -28.04 -0.77
N VAL A 66 3.41 -28.17 -1.50
CA VAL A 66 2.57 -27.03 -1.93
C VAL A 66 1.85 -26.40 -0.74
N LYS A 67 1.42 -27.20 0.24
CA LYS A 67 0.82 -26.71 1.50
C LYS A 67 1.81 -25.89 2.32
N GLY A 68 3.06 -26.36 2.44
CA GLY A 68 4.12 -25.62 3.12
C GLY A 68 4.44 -24.29 2.44
N PHE A 69 4.49 -24.30 1.09
CA PHE A 69 4.64 -23.07 0.30
C PHE A 69 3.47 -22.10 0.53
N ALA A 70 2.23 -22.57 0.40
CA ALA A 70 1.03 -21.77 0.60
C ALA A 70 0.99 -21.12 2.00
N LEU A 71 1.33 -21.88 3.04
CA LEU A 71 1.39 -21.37 4.41
C LEU A 71 2.40 -20.22 4.56
N THR A 72 3.63 -20.39 4.04
CA THR A 72 4.65 -19.33 4.11
C THR A 72 4.27 -18.09 3.30
N LEU A 73 3.58 -18.27 2.17
CA LEU A 73 3.07 -17.18 1.34
C LEU A 73 1.97 -16.40 2.06
N MET A 74 1.01 -17.09 2.68
CA MET A 74 -0.05 -16.47 3.48
C MET A 74 0.50 -15.69 4.67
N ILE A 75 1.46 -16.24 5.43
CA ILE A 75 2.11 -15.54 6.54
C ILE A 75 2.86 -14.30 6.04
N GLY A 76 3.59 -14.40 4.92
CA GLY A 76 4.28 -13.26 4.33
C GLY A 76 3.34 -12.12 3.92
N ILE A 77 2.17 -12.45 3.35
CA ILE A 77 1.15 -11.47 2.98
C ILE A 77 0.56 -10.80 4.22
N LEU A 78 0.25 -11.55 5.28
CA LEU A 78 -0.29 -10.99 6.52
C LEU A 78 0.69 -10.02 7.19
N VAL A 79 1.97 -10.34 7.25
CA VAL A 79 3.01 -9.44 7.79
C VAL A 79 3.16 -8.18 6.93
N SER A 80 3.11 -8.33 5.60
CA SER A 80 3.18 -7.19 4.67
C SER A 80 1.95 -6.28 4.78
N MET A 81 0.75 -6.86 4.84
CA MET A 81 -0.50 -6.12 5.08
C MET A 81 -0.50 -5.40 6.43
N PHE A 82 0.01 -6.03 7.50
CA PHE A 82 0.15 -5.37 8.80
C PHE A 82 1.09 -4.16 8.72
N THR A 83 2.19 -4.29 8.00
CA THR A 83 3.12 -3.19 7.73
C THR A 83 2.42 -2.07 6.96
N ALA A 84 1.66 -2.39 5.92
CA ALA A 84 0.93 -1.42 5.11
C ALA A 84 -0.14 -0.66 5.94
N ILE A 85 -0.89 -1.34 6.80
CA ILE A 85 -1.88 -0.70 7.70
C ILE A 85 -1.18 0.19 8.74
N THR A 86 -0.06 -0.26 9.29
CA THR A 86 0.74 0.50 10.29
C THR A 86 1.33 1.75 9.65
N ILE A 87 1.86 1.64 8.42
CA ILE A 87 2.34 2.79 7.65
C ILE A 87 1.18 3.71 7.28
N THR A 88 0.00 3.19 6.94
CA THR A 88 -1.19 4.02 6.67
C THR A 88 -1.57 4.86 7.88
N LYS A 89 -1.62 4.27 9.08
CA LYS A 89 -1.86 5.02 10.32
C LYS A 89 -0.74 6.01 10.61
N LYS A 90 0.53 5.63 10.46
CA LYS A 90 1.66 6.53 10.69
C LYS A 90 1.68 7.69 9.70
N LEU A 91 1.38 7.45 8.43
CA LEU A 91 1.34 8.49 7.42
C LEU A 91 0.15 9.44 7.67
N LEU A 92 -1.04 8.92 7.96
CA LEU A 92 -2.19 9.75 8.35
C LEU A 92 -1.89 10.57 9.61
N LEU A 93 -1.23 9.96 10.60
CA LEU A 93 -0.84 10.64 11.84
C LEU A 93 0.22 11.71 11.58
N ILE A 94 1.25 11.44 10.78
CA ILE A 94 2.28 12.42 10.37
C ILE A 94 1.63 13.55 9.57
N MET A 95 0.66 13.23 8.72
CA MET A 95 -0.06 14.20 7.90
C MET A 95 -1.02 15.06 8.73
N TYR A 96 -1.58 14.51 9.80
CA TYR A 96 -2.37 15.25 10.79
C TYR A 96 -1.46 16.09 11.71
N SER A 97 -0.34 15.53 12.18
CA SER A 97 0.61 16.19 13.07
C SER A 97 1.46 17.24 12.36
N THR A 98 1.51 17.25 11.03
CA THR A 98 2.20 18.31 10.27
C THR A 98 1.46 19.64 10.32
N ASN A 99 0.27 19.75 10.91
CA ASN A 99 -0.43 21.03 11.16
C ASN A 99 -0.29 22.06 10.01
N ILE A 100 -0.30 21.57 8.77
CA ILE A 100 -0.25 22.37 7.53
C ILE A 100 -1.65 22.91 7.19
N LEU A 101 -2.62 22.67 8.09
CA LEU A 101 -3.96 23.25 8.10
C LEU A 101 -4.05 24.55 8.91
N SER A 102 -2.95 25.27 9.14
CA SER A 102 -2.98 26.57 9.84
C SER A 102 -2.64 27.80 8.97
N ALA A 103 -2.67 27.70 7.62
CA ALA A 103 -2.70 28.91 6.78
C ALA A 103 -3.32 28.67 5.39
N PRO A 104 -4.59 29.06 5.15
CA PRO A 104 -5.23 29.08 3.82
C PRO A 104 -4.70 30.20 2.89
N LYS A 105 -3.46 30.65 3.10
CA LYS A 105 -2.87 31.81 2.39
C LYS A 105 -1.83 31.43 1.31
N TYR A 106 -1.35 30.18 1.30
CA TYR A 106 -0.32 29.75 0.35
C TYR A 106 -0.84 29.07 -0.92
N TYR A 107 -2.16 28.99 -1.09
CA TYR A 107 -2.79 28.36 -2.26
C TYR A 107 -3.10 29.31 -3.42
N GLY A 108 -2.58 30.54 -3.42
CA GLY A 108 -2.61 31.39 -4.63
C GLY A 108 -4.01 31.61 -5.21
N ALA A 109 -5.02 31.77 -4.35
CA ALA A 109 -6.30 32.32 -4.79
C ALA A 109 -6.05 33.78 -5.15
N LYS A 110 -5.99 34.05 -6.47
CA LYS A 110 -6.13 35.39 -7.03
C LYS A 110 -7.36 36.06 -6.43
N GLY A 111 -7.13 37.10 -5.64
CA GLY A 111 -7.91 38.33 -5.70
C GLY A 111 -7.08 39.31 -6.52
#